data_AF-A0A959T9M2-F1
#
_entry.id   AF-A0A959T9M2-F1
#
_cell.length_a   1.000
_cell.length_b   1.000
_cell.length_c   1.000
_cell.angle_alpha   90.00
_cell.angle_beta   90.00
_cell.angle_gamma   90.00
#
_symmetry.space_group_name_H-M   'P 1'
#
loop_
_entity.id
_entity.type
_entity.pdbx_description
1 polymer ?
#
loop_
_entity_poly.entity_id
_entity_poly.type
_entity_poly.pdbx_seq_one_letter_code
_entity_poly.pdbx_strand_id
1 'polypeptide(L)'
;MANPQIRTKALADVLDRTPRFPEVHARKISEFFGENVFTEDAMRMFLTEDAYYAVRQAMHHGARIDRKLADQVSSGMKEWAASKGATHYTHWFQPLTGLSAEKHDAFFEPIGGGRSIERF
;
A
#
# COMPACT_ATOMS: atom_id res chain seq x y z
N MET A 1 33.77 -20.11 -13.42
CA MET A 1 34.06 -21.00 -12.27
C MET A 1 33.71 -20.25 -11.00
N ALA A 2 32.90 -20.81 -10.10
CA ALA A 2 32.57 -20.18 -8.83
C ALA A 2 33.85 -19.97 -8.02
N ASN A 3 34.14 -18.74 -7.59
CA ASN A 3 35.31 -18.43 -6.80
C ASN A 3 35.20 -19.15 -5.44
N PRO A 4 36.08 -20.13 -5.14
CA PRO A 4 36.00 -20.95 -3.91
C PRO A 4 35.97 -20.10 -2.64
N GLN A 5 36.58 -18.92 -2.67
CA GLN A 5 36.63 -18.03 -1.51
C GLN A 5 35.28 -17.42 -1.14
N ILE A 6 34.39 -17.17 -2.11
CA ILE A 6 33.05 -16.62 -1.84
C ILE A 6 32.20 -17.65 -1.09
N ARG A 7 32.28 -18.93 -1.50
CA ARG A 7 31.55 -20.02 -0.84
C ARG A 7 32.03 -20.20 0.60
N THR A 8 33.33 -20.23 0.83
CA THR A 8 33.89 -20.39 2.18
C THR A 8 33.55 -19.21 3.08
N LYS A 9 33.61 -17.98 2.55
CA LYS A 9 33.19 -16.79 3.29
C LYS A 9 31.70 -16.82 3.65
N ALA A 10 30.82 -17.17 2.70
CA ALA A 10 29.39 -17.27 2.98
C ALA A 10 29.07 -18.33 4.05
N LEU A 11 29.81 -19.44 4.09
CA LEU A 11 29.68 -20.46 5.14
C LEU A 11 30.10 -19.92 6.50
N ALA A 12 31.22 -19.19 6.58
CA ALA A 12 31.64 -18.53 7.83
C ALA A 12 30.63 -17.47 8.28
N ASP A 13 30.17 -16.61 7.37
CA ASP A 13 29.21 -15.53 7.68
C ASP A 13 27.87 -16.08 8.21
N VAL A 14 27.43 -17.27 7.79
CA VAL A 14 26.19 -17.89 8.27
C VAL A 14 26.33 -18.42 9.69
N LEU A 15 27.52 -18.88 10.10
CA LEU A 15 27.76 -19.40 11.45
C LEU A 15 27.67 -18.31 12.52
N ASP A 16 27.95 -17.05 12.16
CA ASP A 16 27.91 -15.90 13.06
C ASP A 16 26.54 -15.19 13.08
N ARG A 17 25.53 -15.67 12.33
CA ARG A 17 24.20 -15.03 12.31
C ARG A 17 23.43 -15.29 13.59
N THR A 18 23.01 -14.22 14.26
CA THR A 18 22.07 -14.29 15.38
C THR A 18 20.62 -14.31 14.86
N PRO A 19 19.76 -15.21 15.38
CA PRO A 19 18.34 -15.19 15.05
C PRO A 19 17.69 -13.87 15.46
N ARG A 20 16.91 -13.27 14.55
CA ARG A 20 16.04 -12.14 14.87
C ARG A 20 14.69 -12.70 15.28
N PHE A 21 14.34 -12.53 16.55
CA PHE A 21 13.02 -12.86 17.04
C PHE A 21 12.06 -11.70 16.75
N PRO A 22 10.85 -11.97 16.26
CA PRO A 22 9.86 -10.91 16.09
C PRO A 22 9.46 -10.35 17.46
N GLU A 23 9.16 -9.07 17.50
CA GLU A 23 8.50 -8.49 18.67
C GLU A 23 7.11 -9.10 18.80
N VAL A 24 6.89 -9.87 19.86
CA VAL A 24 5.55 -10.36 20.19
C VAL A 24 4.82 -9.22 20.90
N HIS A 25 3.99 -8.49 20.15
CA HIS A 25 3.16 -7.46 20.75
C HIS A 25 2.15 -8.11 21.71
N ALA A 26 2.01 -7.55 22.92
CA ALA A 26 1.01 -7.99 23.91
C ALA A 26 -0.44 -7.66 23.49
N ARG A 27 -0.61 -6.95 22.38
CA ARG A 27 -1.90 -6.53 21.81
C ARG A 27 -2.66 -7.71 21.24
N LYS A 28 -3.99 -7.68 21.32
CA LYS A 28 -4.83 -8.72 20.71
C LYS A 28 -4.67 -8.66 19.19
N ILE A 29 -4.66 -9.83 18.54
CA ILE A 29 -4.52 -9.94 17.07
C ILE A 29 -5.56 -9.08 16.34
N SER A 30 -6.78 -9.04 16.84
CA SER A 30 -7.88 -8.23 16.29
C SER A 30 -7.60 -6.73 16.26
N GLU A 31 -6.65 -6.22 17.05
CA GLU A 31 -6.34 -4.78 17.12
C GLU A 31 -5.43 -4.30 15.98
N PHE A 32 -4.67 -5.19 15.35
CA PHE A 32 -3.74 -4.83 14.28
C PHE A 32 -4.00 -5.60 12.97
N PHE A 33 -4.81 -6.66 13.02
CA PHE A 33 -5.24 -7.37 11.83
C PHE A 33 -5.98 -6.41 10.87
N GLY A 34 -5.48 -6.28 9.65
CA GLY A 34 -6.07 -5.39 8.64
C GLY A 34 -5.86 -3.90 8.90
N GLU A 35 -5.02 -3.49 9.86
CA GLU A 35 -4.87 -2.08 10.24
C GLU A 35 -4.31 -1.19 9.12
N ASN A 36 -3.65 -1.79 8.13
CA ASN A 36 -3.09 -1.14 6.94
C ASN A 36 -3.84 -1.52 5.66
N VAL A 37 -5.13 -1.85 5.78
CA VAL A 37 -6.03 -2.14 4.67
C VAL A 37 -7.19 -1.14 4.69
N PHE A 38 -7.52 -0.55 3.54
CA PHE A 38 -8.67 0.35 3.42
C PHE A 38 -9.97 -0.47 3.37
N THR A 39 -10.38 -0.99 4.53
CA THR A 39 -11.57 -1.85 4.69
C THR A 39 -12.87 -1.06 4.58
N GLU A 40 -14.02 -1.75 4.56
CA GLU A 40 -15.34 -1.08 4.57
C GLU A 40 -15.51 -0.11 5.76
N ASP A 41 -14.97 -0.44 6.93
CA ASP A 41 -15.03 0.44 8.12
C ASP A 41 -14.22 1.72 7.89
N ALA A 42 -13.03 1.60 7.30
CA ALA A 42 -12.23 2.75 6.92
C ALA A 42 -12.93 3.56 5.82
N MET A 43 -13.51 2.89 4.81
CA MET A 43 -14.26 3.57 3.76
C MET A 43 -15.44 4.38 4.32
N ARG A 44 -16.18 3.87 5.31
CA ARG A 44 -17.26 4.61 5.98
C ARG A 44 -16.79 5.86 6.70
N MET A 45 -15.54 5.88 7.18
CA MET A 45 -14.97 7.04 7.90
C MET A 45 -14.40 8.10 6.95
N PHE A 46 -13.84 7.68 5.81
CA PHE A 46 -13.07 8.55 4.92
C PHE A 46 -13.76 8.88 3.58
N LEU A 47 -14.82 8.17 3.20
CA LEU A 47 -15.57 8.43 1.97
C LEU A 47 -16.87 9.19 2.25
N THR A 48 -17.33 9.94 1.25
CA THR A 48 -18.71 10.43 1.21
C THR A 48 -19.69 9.26 1.12
N GLU A 49 -20.94 9.46 1.53
CA GLU A 49 -21.98 8.43 1.47
C GLU A 49 -22.16 7.88 0.04
N ASP A 50 -22.20 8.77 -0.95
CA ASP A 50 -22.32 8.41 -2.37
C ASP A 50 -21.12 7.58 -2.85
N ALA A 51 -19.89 7.97 -2.50
CA ALA A 51 -18.68 7.25 -2.88
C ALA A 51 -18.60 5.87 -2.22
N TYR A 52 -18.94 5.79 -0.93
CA TYR A 52 -19.02 4.52 -0.20
C TYR A 52 -20.03 3.57 -0.85
N TYR A 53 -21.23 4.07 -1.15
CA TYR A 53 -22.28 3.28 -1.80
C TYR A 53 -21.84 2.81 -3.19
N ALA A 54 -21.23 3.68 -3.98
CA ALA A 54 -20.73 3.33 -5.31
C ALA A 54 -19.67 2.21 -5.27
N VAL A 55 -18.72 2.27 -4.33
CA VAL A 55 -17.71 1.21 -4.14
C VAL A 55 -18.39 -0.11 -3.74
N ARG A 56 -19.35 -0.08 -2.80
CA ARG A 56 -20.09 -1.29 -2.43
C ARG A 56 -20.90 -1.87 -3.58
N GLN A 57 -21.53 -1.05 -4.40
CA GLN A 57 -22.26 -1.52 -5.57
C GLN A 57 -21.32 -2.16 -6.61
N ALA A 58 -20.14 -1.58 -6.81
CA ALA A 58 -19.12 -2.17 -7.66
C ALA A 58 -18.63 -3.53 -7.12
N MET A 59 -18.40 -3.63 -5.81
CA MET A 59 -17.92 -4.86 -5.16
C MET A 59 -18.94 -6.01 -5.21
N HIS A 60 -20.22 -5.75 -4.95
CA HIS A 60 -21.23 -6.81 -4.81
C HIS A 60 -22.01 -7.11 -6.08
N HIS A 61 -22.18 -6.11 -6.95
CA HIS A 61 -23.06 -6.21 -8.12
C HIS A 61 -22.33 -5.95 -9.44
N GLY A 62 -21.01 -5.71 -9.41
CA GLY A 62 -20.22 -5.44 -10.61
C GLY A 62 -20.57 -4.11 -11.29
N ALA A 63 -21.18 -3.18 -10.54
CA ALA A 63 -21.49 -1.85 -11.06
C ALA A 63 -20.21 -1.08 -11.42
N ARG A 64 -20.30 -0.20 -12.42
CA ARG A 64 -19.19 0.68 -12.79
C ARG A 64 -19.16 1.89 -11.85
N ILE A 65 -17.95 2.29 -11.43
CA ILE A 65 -17.75 3.54 -10.69
C ILE A 65 -17.59 4.68 -11.70
N ASP A 66 -18.46 5.69 -11.61
CA ASP A 66 -18.35 6.90 -12.43
C ASP A 66 -17.09 7.69 -12.09
N ARG A 67 -16.51 8.36 -13.08
CA ARG A 67 -15.26 9.10 -12.90
C ARG A 67 -15.31 10.13 -11.78
N LYS A 68 -16.42 10.85 -11.63
CA LYS A 68 -16.60 11.83 -10.54
C LYS A 68 -16.57 11.17 -9.15
N LEU A 69 -17.16 9.99 -9.02
CA LEU A 69 -17.13 9.23 -7.77
C LEU A 69 -15.75 8.62 -7.54
N ALA A 70 -15.06 8.20 -8.61
CA ALA A 70 -13.69 7.73 -8.52
C ALA A 70 -12.74 8.81 -7.96
N ASP A 71 -12.90 10.09 -8.36
CA ASP A 71 -12.11 11.20 -7.81
C ASP A 71 -12.39 11.43 -6.30
N GLN A 72 -13.63 11.20 -5.85
CA GLN A 72 -13.96 11.25 -4.42
C GLN A 72 -13.36 10.06 -3.65
N VAL A 73 -13.43 8.87 -4.23
CA VAL A 73 -12.79 7.66 -3.67
C VAL A 73 -11.28 7.84 -3.55
N SER A 74 -10.64 8.40 -4.58
CA SER A 74 -9.19 8.66 -4.56
C SER A 74 -8.82 9.64 -3.45
N SER A 75 -9.54 10.75 -3.32
CA SER A 75 -9.28 11.73 -2.26
C SER A 75 -9.37 11.12 -0.86
N GLY A 76 -10.44 10.37 -0.56
CA GLY A 76 -10.60 9.74 0.76
C GLY A 76 -9.59 8.62 1.01
N MET A 77 -9.26 7.83 -0.01
CA MET A 77 -8.22 6.80 0.09
C MET A 77 -6.84 7.40 0.35
N LYS A 78 -6.51 8.52 -0.31
CA LYS A 78 -5.27 9.26 -0.08
C LYS A 78 -5.19 9.78 1.35
N GLU A 79 -6.26 10.39 1.86
CA GLU A 79 -6.31 10.92 3.22
C GLU A 79 -6.13 9.81 4.26
N TRP A 80 -6.79 8.67 4.07
CA TRP A 80 -6.58 7.49 4.92
C TRP A 80 -5.13 7.00 4.87
N ALA A 81 -4.56 6.85 3.67
CA ALA A 81 -3.20 6.36 3.49
C ALA A 81 -2.17 7.33 4.09
N ALA A 82 -2.36 8.63 3.90
CA ALA A 82 -1.51 9.67 4.48
C ALA A 82 -1.59 9.68 6.01
N SER A 83 -2.76 9.41 6.60
CA SER A 83 -2.90 9.24 8.07
C SER A 83 -2.07 8.09 8.64
N LYS A 84 -1.72 7.12 7.78
CA LYS A 84 -0.84 5.97 8.08
C LYS A 84 0.63 6.21 7.68
N GLY A 85 0.96 7.41 7.21
CA GLY A 85 2.33 7.78 6.81
C GLY A 85 2.71 7.38 5.38
N ALA A 86 1.75 6.95 4.54
CA ALA A 86 2.03 6.67 3.14
C ALA A 86 2.28 7.96 2.36
N THR A 87 3.30 7.94 1.49
CA THR A 87 3.73 9.10 0.67
C THR A 87 3.66 8.82 -0.83
N HIS A 88 3.49 7.56 -1.20
CA HIS A 88 3.47 7.07 -2.57
C HIS A 88 2.30 6.12 -2.76
N TYR A 89 1.90 5.95 -4.01
CA TYR A 89 0.97 4.92 -4.45
C TYR A 89 1.59 4.09 -5.57
N THR A 90 1.02 2.91 -5.80
CA THR A 90 1.35 2.07 -6.94
C THR A 90 0.13 1.30 -7.39
N HIS A 91 0.07 0.98 -8.68
CA HIS A 91 -0.84 -0.04 -9.19
C HIS A 91 -0.21 -1.41 -8.96
N TRP A 92 -0.60 -2.08 -7.88
CA TRP A 92 -0.12 -3.42 -7.60
C TRP A 92 -0.88 -4.46 -8.43
N PHE A 93 -0.18 -5.16 -9.31
CA PHE A 93 -0.73 -6.27 -10.11
C PHE A 93 0.37 -7.28 -10.44
N GLN A 94 -0.04 -8.53 -10.69
CA GLN A 94 0.87 -9.60 -11.11
C GLN A 94 0.76 -9.81 -12.62
N PRO A 95 1.72 -9.35 -13.44
CA PRO A 95 1.68 -9.57 -14.88
C PRO A 95 1.99 -11.02 -15.24
N LEU A 96 1.52 -11.47 -16.41
CA LEU A 96 1.76 -12.82 -16.95
C LEU A 96 3.21 -13.05 -17.43
N THR A 97 4.12 -12.10 -17.16
CA THR A 97 5.53 -12.16 -17.54
C THR A 97 6.42 -12.84 -16.48
N GLY A 98 5.86 -13.23 -15.33
CA GLY A 98 6.61 -13.88 -14.24
C GLY A 98 7.51 -12.95 -13.42
N LEU A 99 7.47 -11.63 -13.68
CA LEU A 99 8.17 -10.60 -12.92
C LEU A 99 7.15 -9.65 -12.29
N SER A 100 7.48 -9.03 -11.15
CA SER A 100 6.65 -7.94 -10.60
C SER A 100 6.88 -6.65 -11.37
N ALA A 101 5.81 -6.02 -11.87
CA ALA A 101 5.86 -4.65 -12.38
C ALA A 101 5.38 -3.73 -11.25
N GLU A 102 6.28 -2.93 -10.70
CA GLU A 102 5.95 -1.95 -9.67
C GLU A 102 6.47 -0.58 -10.11
N LYS A 103 5.62 0.44 -10.00
CA LYS A 103 6.00 1.84 -10.19
C LYS A 103 5.53 2.62 -8.96
N HIS A 104 6.48 3.22 -8.24
CA HIS A 104 6.20 4.07 -7.09
C HIS A 104 5.98 5.49 -7.57
N ASP A 105 4.75 5.97 -7.52
CA ASP A 105 4.40 7.36 -7.85
C ASP A 105 4.11 8.12 -6.56
N ALA A 106 4.77 9.26 -6.35
CA ALA A 106 4.54 10.10 -5.18
C ALA A 106 3.20 10.82 -5.30
N PHE A 107 2.56 11.13 -4.16
CA PHE A 107 1.41 12.05 -4.17
C PHE A 107 1.82 13.49 -4.54
N PHE A 108 3.10 13.81 -4.46
CA PHE A 108 3.66 15.13 -4.71
C PHE A 108 3.54 15.57 -6.17
N GLU A 109 2.85 16.69 -6.41
CA GLU A 109 2.70 17.33 -7.71
C GLU A 109 3.14 18.81 -7.63
N PRO A 110 4.16 19.26 -8.40
CA PRO A 110 4.56 20.66 -8.43
C PRO A 110 3.47 21.56 -9.02
N ILE A 111 3.15 22.66 -8.34
CA ILE A 111 2.31 23.74 -8.88
C ILE A 111 3.20 24.98 -9.04
N GLY A 112 3.23 25.55 -10.25
CA GLY A 112 4.16 26.62 -10.63
C GLY A 112 4.36 27.72 -9.58
N GLY A 113 5.55 28.33 -9.58
CA GLY A 113 5.94 29.32 -8.57
C GLY A 113 6.52 28.71 -7.29
N GLY A 114 7.21 27.57 -7.40
CA GLY A 114 7.93 26.94 -6.28
C GLY A 114 7.04 26.28 -5.22
N ARG A 115 5.77 26.04 -5.53
CA ARG A 115 4.80 25.41 -4.62
C ARG A 115 4.51 23.98 -5.08
N SER A 116 3.87 23.19 -4.24
CA SER A 116 3.47 21.82 -4.54
C SER A 116 2.19 21.47 -3.80
N ILE A 117 1.50 20.45 -4.29
CA ILE A 117 0.30 19.88 -3.66
C ILE A 117 0.41 18.36 -3.65
N GLU A 118 -0.36 17.70 -2.78
CA GLU A 118 -0.49 16.24 -2.78
C GLU A 118 -1.80 15.81 -3.45
N ARG A 119 -1.72 15.06 -4.54
CA ARG A 119 -2.85 14.56 -5.34
C ARG A 119 -2.74 13.05 -5.59
N PHE A 120 -3.90 12.40 -5.63
CA PHE A 120 -4.07 11.00 -6.05
C PHE A 120 -5.22 10.91 -7.07
#